data_AF-A0A817QXX7-F1
#
_entry.id   AF-A0A817QXX7-F1
#
_cell.length_a   1.000
_cell.length_b   1.000
_cell.length_c   1.000
_cell.angle_alpha   90.00
_cell.angle_beta   90.00
_cell.angle_gamma   90.00
#
_symmetry.space_group_name_H-M   'P 1'
#
loop_
_entity.id
_entity.type
_entity.pdbx_description
1 polymer ?
#
loop_
_entity_poly.entity_id
_entity_poly.type
_entity_poly.pdbx_seq_one_letter_code
_entity_poly.pdbx_strand_id
1 'polypeptide(L)'
;MTEELDQIQELRNRQMSICSRTSSISIIGNKPSRVLSHSLKLQHMEIQQLRITVEREIEVRQQVEEKLKQSEAEIICKIEEINHLKQENELIKKQLIDEQAKHLSITTIPDTSSTTNDDHCTSTDQFLRAVISEPSTLHVPSDKPNSNQRLTPIKNEFHDFRINSFSSPCTCHYCHNVLIGIIRQGFFCERCEVICHPDCVEKVQIPCEPSNKRRKLKQIPKTGGIRKGWNQYQILFFQTKLLFYDLSNNTNIAKLEPSLIIDLSNDTFHVCPITPEDAIHAKKKDISNIFKV
;
A
#
# COMPACT_ATOMS: atom_id res chain seq x y z
N MET A 1 15.35 7.54 27.49
CA MET A 1 15.86 8.87 27.09
C MET A 1 16.11 9.81 28.26
N THR A 2 15.26 9.86 29.30
CA THR A 2 15.50 10.69 30.50
C THR A 2 16.76 10.28 31.26
N GLU A 3 17.00 8.97 31.44
CA GLU A 3 18.21 8.46 32.11
C GLU A 3 19.51 8.75 31.34
N GLU A 4 19.48 8.78 30.00
CA GLU A 4 20.66 9.10 29.19
C GLU A 4 20.98 10.60 29.23
N LEU A 5 19.95 11.46 29.28
CA LEU A 5 20.11 12.90 29.48
C LEU A 5 20.67 13.24 30.86
N ASP A 6 20.21 12.54 31.90
CA ASP A 6 20.72 12.73 33.26
C ASP A 6 22.19 12.27 33.39
N GLN A 7 22.57 11.17 32.74
CA GLN A 7 23.96 10.72 32.67
C GLN A 7 24.87 11.72 31.93
N ILE A 8 24.38 12.33 30.84
CA ILE A 8 25.12 13.37 30.11
C ILE A 8 25.27 14.65 30.97
N GLN A 9 24.24 15.03 31.71
CA GLN A 9 24.28 16.19 32.62
C GLN A 9 25.25 15.93 33.80
N GLU A 10 25.30 14.72 34.33
CA GLU A 10 26.23 14.32 35.39
C GLU A 10 27.69 14.30 34.90
N LEU A 11 27.93 13.81 33.68
CA LEU A 11 29.25 13.85 33.04
C LEU A 11 29.73 15.28 32.77
N ARG A 12 28.82 16.18 32.36
CA ARG A 12 29.09 17.62 32.21
C ARG A 12 29.47 18.26 33.54
N ASN A 13 28.76 17.94 34.62
CA ASN A 13 29.05 18.47 35.96
C ASN A 13 30.39 17.96 36.52
N ARG A 14 30.77 16.71 36.23
CA ARG A 14 32.08 16.15 36.59
C ARG A 14 33.23 16.83 35.84
N GLN A 15 33.08 17.12 34.53
CA GLN A 15 34.11 17.84 33.77
C GLN A 15 34.35 19.27 34.28
N MET A 16 33.30 19.99 34.68
CA MET A 16 33.42 21.35 35.23
C MET A 16 34.13 21.38 36.60
N SER A 17 33.99 20.33 37.41
CA SER A 17 34.70 20.15 38.69
C SER A 17 36.19 19.84 38.52
N ILE A 18 36.56 19.18 37.42
CA ILE A 18 37.97 18.84 37.12
C ILE A 18 38.73 20.08 36.62
N CYS A 19 38.11 20.93 35.79
CA CYS A 19 38.73 22.18 35.31
C CYS A 19 38.97 23.23 36.41
N SER A 20 38.24 23.17 37.53
CA SER A 20 38.44 24.09 38.66
C SER A 20 39.58 23.65 39.59
N ARG A 21 40.08 22.42 39.47
CA ARG A 21 41.21 21.89 40.26
C ARG A 21 42.58 22.03 39.59
N THR A 22 42.64 22.31 38.29
CA THR A 22 43.90 22.42 37.53
C THR A 22 44.50 23.83 37.50
N SER A 23 43.83 24.83 38.07
CA SER A 23 44.28 26.23 38.09
C SER A 23 45.41 26.55 39.08
N SER A 24 45.95 25.56 39.81
CA SER A 24 46.88 25.80 40.93
C SER A 24 48.28 25.21 40.78
N ILE A 25 48.69 24.74 39.59
CA ILE A 25 50.07 24.26 39.36
C ILE A 25 50.87 25.33 38.64
N SER A 26 51.64 26.10 39.41
CA SER A 26 52.65 27.05 38.94
C SER A 26 53.88 26.30 38.42
N ILE A 27 54.07 26.24 37.09
CA ILE A 27 55.34 25.80 36.49
C ILE A 27 56.11 27.00 35.97
N ILE A 28 57.32 27.09 36.51
CA ILE A 28 58.40 28.03 36.24
C ILE A 28 58.86 27.91 34.78
N GLY A 29 58.99 29.06 34.12
CA GLY A 29 59.99 29.30 33.07
C GLY A 29 59.88 28.53 31.75
N ASN A 30 59.05 29.01 30.82
CA ASN A 30 59.41 29.13 29.41
C ASN A 30 58.40 30.01 28.67
N LYS A 31 58.87 31.03 27.93
CA LYS A 31 58.00 31.88 27.10
C LYS A 31 57.33 31.00 26.03
N PRO A 32 56.00 31.01 25.90
CA PRO A 32 55.32 30.13 24.94
C PRO A 32 55.65 30.60 23.52
N SER A 33 56.22 29.69 22.72
CA SER A 33 56.46 29.90 21.29
C SER A 33 55.12 30.24 20.60
N ARG A 34 55.09 31.33 19.81
CA ARG A 34 53.90 31.84 19.10
C ARG A 34 53.16 30.78 18.26
N VAL A 35 53.87 29.72 17.86
CA VAL A 35 53.33 28.59 17.09
C VAL A 35 52.41 27.70 17.95
N LEU A 36 52.78 27.44 19.20
CA LEU A 36 51.97 26.64 20.15
C LEU A 36 50.67 27.37 20.54
N SER A 37 50.74 28.70 20.74
CA SER A 37 49.54 29.48 21.07
C SER A 37 48.59 29.63 19.87
N HIS A 38 49.09 29.65 18.63
CA HIS A 38 48.26 29.63 17.43
C HIS A 38 47.59 28.26 17.23
N SER A 39 48.32 27.16 17.44
CA SER A 39 47.77 25.80 17.36
C SER A 39 46.64 25.57 18.38
N LEU A 40 46.82 26.04 19.62
CA LEU A 40 45.82 25.91 20.68
C LEU A 40 44.55 26.73 20.37
N LYS A 41 44.70 27.91 19.75
CA LYS A 41 43.56 28.73 19.31
C LYS A 41 42.77 28.07 18.18
N LEU A 42 43.45 27.42 17.23
CA LEU A 42 42.80 26.65 16.17
C LEU A 42 41.96 25.50 16.76
N GLN A 43 42.54 24.72 17.66
CA GLN A 43 41.84 23.62 18.34
C GLN A 43 40.64 24.12 19.16
N HIS A 44 40.78 25.27 19.83
CA HIS A 44 39.67 25.86 20.58
C HIS A 44 38.51 26.27 19.65
N MET A 45 38.83 26.87 18.51
CA MET A 45 37.85 27.26 17.50
C MET A 45 37.14 26.05 16.89
N GLU A 46 37.86 24.96 16.59
CA GLU A 46 37.28 23.70 16.10
C GLU A 46 36.31 23.08 17.12
N ILE A 47 36.68 23.06 18.41
CA ILE A 47 35.81 22.57 19.48
C ILE A 47 34.55 23.43 19.60
N GLN A 48 34.66 24.76 19.46
CA GLN A 48 33.50 25.65 19.48
C GLN A 48 32.58 25.41 18.27
N GLN A 49 33.14 25.21 17.08
CA GLN A 49 32.35 24.89 15.88
C GLN A 49 31.61 23.55 16.02
N LEU A 50 32.28 22.53 16.56
CA LEU A 50 31.65 21.23 16.83
C LEU A 50 30.53 21.36 17.86
N ARG A 51 30.72 22.16 18.92
CA ARG A 51 29.67 22.41 19.92
C ARG A 51 28.41 23.01 19.29
N ILE A 52 28.56 24.07 18.48
CA ILE A 52 27.44 24.71 17.78
C ILE A 52 26.74 23.73 16.85
N THR A 53 27.52 22.88 16.16
CA THR A 53 26.98 21.89 15.23
C THR A 53 26.14 20.83 15.97
N VAL A 54 26.65 20.32 17.09
CA VAL A 54 25.94 19.35 17.93
C VAL A 54 24.68 19.96 18.55
N GLU A 55 24.74 21.21 19.03
CA GLU A 55 23.57 21.92 19.57
C GLU A 55 22.47 22.04 18.50
N ARG A 56 22.82 22.43 17.27
CA ARG A 56 21.87 22.48 16.14
C ARG A 56 21.31 21.09 15.82
N GLU A 57 22.13 20.05 15.84
CA GLU A 57 21.67 18.68 15.56
C GLU A 57 20.70 18.19 16.64
N ILE A 58 20.92 18.53 17.91
CA ILE A 58 20.00 18.24 19.02
C ILE A 58 18.68 18.96 18.80
N GLU A 59 18.69 20.26 18.47
CA GLU A 59 17.47 21.03 18.21
C GLU A 59 16.64 20.43 17.06
N VAL A 60 17.29 20.06 15.96
CA VAL A 60 16.62 19.42 14.81
C VAL A 60 16.01 18.07 15.21
N ARG A 61 16.74 17.25 15.97
CA ARG A 61 16.24 15.96 16.47
C ARG A 61 15.03 16.15 17.39
N GLN A 62 15.06 17.15 18.28
CA GLN A 62 13.92 17.47 19.15
C GLN A 62 12.68 17.89 18.35
N GLN A 63 12.84 18.73 17.31
CA GLN A 63 11.73 19.13 16.44
C GLN A 63 11.13 17.94 15.69
N VAL A 64 11.96 17.01 15.22
CA VAL A 64 11.47 15.78 14.55
C VAL A 64 10.72 14.90 15.54
N GLU A 65 11.21 14.74 16.77
CA GLU A 65 10.54 13.97 17.81
C GLU A 65 9.17 14.58 18.20
N GLU A 66 9.09 15.91 18.29
CA GLU A 66 7.84 16.61 18.55
C GLU A 66 6.82 16.41 17.42
N LYS A 67 7.25 16.52 16.16
CA LYS A 67 6.40 16.23 15.00
C LYS A 67 5.93 14.78 14.96
N LEU A 68 6.80 13.85 15.34
CA LEU A 68 6.44 12.44 15.43
C LEU A 68 5.37 12.22 16.49
N LYS A 69 5.54 12.77 17.70
CA LYS A 69 4.53 12.69 18.77
C LYS A 69 3.20 13.31 18.36
N GLN A 70 3.23 14.44 17.65
CA GLN A 70 2.01 15.07 17.14
C GLN A 70 1.29 14.17 16.13
N SER A 71 2.03 13.58 15.19
CA SER A 71 1.47 12.65 14.20
C SER A 71 0.93 11.37 14.85
N GLU A 72 1.61 10.84 15.87
CA GLU A 72 1.14 9.68 16.64
C GLU A 72 -0.19 9.98 17.34
N ALA A 73 -0.31 11.15 17.98
CA ALA A 73 -1.55 11.58 18.62
C ALA A 73 -2.71 11.71 17.60
N GLU A 74 -2.44 12.27 16.42
CA GLU A 74 -3.43 12.38 15.35
C GLU A 74 -3.92 11.00 14.87
N ILE A 75 -3.00 10.03 14.70
CA ILE A 75 -3.35 8.65 14.33
C ILE A 75 -4.24 8.02 15.41
N ILE A 76 -3.91 8.19 16.69
CA ILE A 76 -4.71 7.66 17.81
C ILE A 76 -6.14 8.23 17.77
N CYS A 77 -6.29 9.56 17.61
CA CYS A 77 -7.60 10.18 17.48
C CYS A 77 -8.40 9.64 16.28
N LYS A 78 -7.74 9.42 15.14
CA LYS A 78 -8.39 8.85 13.95
C LYS A 78 -8.81 7.40 14.13
N ILE A 79 -8.05 6.61 14.87
CA ILE A 79 -8.41 5.23 15.23
C ILE A 79 -9.69 5.22 16.08
N GLU A 80 -9.80 6.13 17.07
CA GLU A 80 -11.00 6.28 17.89
C GLU A 80 -12.23 6.67 17.06
N GLU A 81 -12.08 7.61 16.13
CA GLU A 81 -13.13 8.01 15.20
C GLU A 81 -13.62 6.83 14.33
N ILE A 82 -12.68 6.05 13.77
CA ILE A 82 -13.01 4.84 13.00
C ILE A 82 -13.77 3.82 13.86
N ASN A 83 -13.37 3.64 15.12
CA ASN A 83 -14.05 2.71 16.02
C ASN A 83 -15.47 3.17 16.37
N HIS A 84 -15.67 4.46 16.59
CA HIS A 84 -17.00 5.03 16.80
C HIS A 84 -17.90 4.80 15.58
N LEU A 85 -17.43 5.14 14.37
CA LEU A 85 -18.18 4.94 13.14
C LEU A 85 -18.50 3.46 12.88
N LYS A 86 -17.59 2.54 13.24
CA LYS A 86 -17.86 1.10 13.15
C LYS A 86 -18.99 0.67 14.07
N GLN A 87 -19.03 1.17 15.31
CA GLN A 87 -20.11 0.86 16.26
C GLN A 87 -21.46 1.40 15.77
N GLU A 88 -21.49 2.62 15.23
CA GLU A 88 -22.69 3.21 14.66
C GLU A 88 -23.22 2.41 13.46
N ASN A 89 -22.32 2.01 12.55
CA ASN A 89 -22.67 1.16 11.42
C ASN A 89 -23.26 -0.20 11.85
N GLU A 90 -22.71 -0.81 12.90
CA GLU A 90 -23.26 -2.06 13.45
C GLU A 90 -24.63 -1.86 14.11
N LEU A 91 -24.88 -0.69 14.73
CA LEU A 91 -26.18 -0.35 15.27
C LEU A 91 -27.23 -0.17 14.16
N ILE A 92 -26.90 0.59 13.12
CA ILE A 92 -27.77 0.81 11.96
C ILE A 92 -28.09 -0.53 11.28
N LYS A 93 -27.09 -1.40 11.14
CA LYS A 93 -27.25 -2.74 10.57
C LYS A 93 -28.23 -3.60 11.37
N LYS A 94 -28.16 -3.54 12.71
CA LYS A 94 -29.12 -4.25 13.58
C LYS A 94 -30.54 -3.69 13.44
N GLN A 95 -30.68 -2.37 13.41
CA GLN A 95 -32.00 -1.72 13.21
C GLN A 95 -32.64 -2.13 11.89
N LEU A 96 -31.85 -2.19 10.80
CA LEU A 96 -32.33 -2.66 9.50
C LEU A 96 -32.80 -4.13 9.54
N ILE A 97 -32.09 -5.00 10.25
CA ILE A 97 -32.48 -6.41 10.41
C ILE A 97 -33.79 -6.51 11.20
N ASP A 98 -33.94 -5.72 12.27
CA ASP A 98 -35.16 -5.70 13.09
C ASP A 98 -36.37 -5.16 12.32
N GLU A 99 -36.17 -4.14 11.47
CA GLU A 99 -37.23 -3.65 10.57
C GLU A 99 -37.63 -4.69 9.52
N GLN A 100 -36.66 -5.40 8.93
CA GLN A 100 -36.96 -6.49 7.99
C GLN A 100 -37.74 -7.64 8.66
N ALA A 101 -37.41 -7.98 9.92
CA ALA A 101 -38.13 -9.01 10.68
C ALA A 101 -39.58 -8.61 11.02
N LYS A 102 -39.84 -7.32 11.29
CA LYS A 102 -41.20 -6.79 11.51
C LYS A 102 -42.06 -6.84 10.25
N HIS A 103 -41.47 -6.62 9.08
CA HIS A 103 -42.18 -6.75 7.81
C HIS A 103 -42.54 -8.21 7.45
N LEU A 104 -41.79 -9.19 7.96
CA LEU A 104 -42.03 -10.61 7.70
C LEU A 104 -43.18 -11.22 8.54
N SER A 105 -43.57 -10.57 9.65
CA SER A 105 -44.56 -11.10 10.61
C SER A 105 -46.03 -10.72 10.31
N ILE A 106 -46.30 -9.98 9.24
CA ILE A 106 -47.66 -9.56 8.84
C ILE A 106 -48.32 -10.57 7.85
N THR A 107 -47.59 -11.56 7.33
CA THR A 107 -48.08 -12.45 6.26
C THR A 107 -48.20 -13.91 6.72
N THR A 108 -49.16 -14.22 7.59
CA THR A 108 -49.55 -15.63 7.84
C THR A 108 -51.07 -15.75 7.93
N ILE A 109 -51.70 -16.20 6.84
CA ILE A 109 -53.09 -16.69 6.80
C ILE A 109 -53.04 -18.22 7.08
N PRO A 110 -53.91 -18.78 7.92
CA PRO A 110 -53.97 -20.21 8.17
C PRO A 110 -54.89 -20.91 7.16
N ASP A 111 -54.40 -21.95 6.48
CA ASP A 111 -55.29 -22.89 5.80
C ASP A 111 -54.95 -24.35 6.12
N THR A 112 -56.03 -25.07 6.37
CA THR A 112 -56.17 -26.44 6.89
C THR A 112 -56.20 -27.50 5.78
N SER A 113 -55.70 -28.71 6.14
CA SER A 113 -55.98 -30.06 5.56
C SER A 113 -55.37 -30.39 4.17
N SER A 114 -54.87 -31.59 3.83
CA SER A 114 -54.52 -32.85 4.51
C SER A 114 -53.93 -33.85 3.47
N THR A 115 -53.09 -34.81 3.93
CA THR A 115 -52.80 -36.18 3.37
C THR A 115 -52.07 -36.29 2.00
N THR A 116 -51.07 -37.15 1.73
CA THR A 116 -50.57 -38.44 2.27
C THR A 116 -49.07 -38.67 1.96
N ASN A 117 -48.35 -39.33 2.88
CA ASN A 117 -47.24 -40.31 2.76
C ASN A 117 -46.29 -40.32 1.54
N ASP A 118 -44.97 -40.24 1.79
CA ASP A 118 -44.00 -41.33 1.50
C ASP A 118 -42.60 -41.01 2.08
N ASP A 119 -41.86 -42.09 2.37
CA ASP A 119 -40.75 -42.26 3.32
C ASP A 119 -39.34 -41.75 2.91
N HIS A 120 -38.59 -41.28 3.93
CA HIS A 120 -37.14 -41.48 4.27
C HIS A 120 -36.05 -41.34 3.17
N CYS A 121 -34.84 -40.76 3.31
CA CYS A 121 -34.05 -40.04 4.32
C CYS A 121 -32.75 -39.56 3.63
N THR A 122 -32.24 -38.35 3.93
CA THR A 122 -30.89 -38.08 4.47
C THR A 122 -30.64 -36.57 4.44
N SER A 123 -30.40 -36.04 5.64
CA SER A 123 -30.01 -34.68 6.02
C SER A 123 -28.98 -34.05 5.08
N THR A 124 -29.25 -32.81 4.62
CA THR A 124 -28.33 -31.64 4.41
C THR A 124 -28.88 -30.62 3.39
N ASP A 125 -29.97 -30.90 2.66
CA ASP A 125 -30.38 -30.09 1.50
C ASP A 125 -31.55 -29.10 1.70
N GLN A 126 -31.85 -28.72 2.94
CA GLN A 126 -33.00 -27.85 3.25
C GLN A 126 -32.66 -26.36 3.45
N PHE A 127 -31.41 -25.95 3.29
CA PHE A 127 -31.01 -24.54 3.42
C PHE A 127 -30.80 -23.80 2.08
N LEU A 128 -30.75 -24.51 0.94
CA LEU A 128 -30.39 -23.92 -0.36
C LEU A 128 -31.56 -23.68 -1.33
N ARG A 129 -32.77 -24.17 -1.05
CA ARG A 129 -33.92 -24.02 -1.96
C ARG A 129 -34.89 -22.87 -1.64
N ALA A 130 -34.68 -22.13 -0.56
CA ALA A 130 -35.60 -21.06 -0.13
C ALA A 130 -35.31 -19.67 -0.75
N VAL A 131 -34.28 -19.52 -1.59
CA VAL A 131 -33.89 -18.21 -2.16
C VAL A 131 -34.34 -18.01 -3.62
N ILE A 132 -35.01 -19.01 -4.22
CA ILE A 132 -35.53 -18.89 -5.58
C ILE A 132 -37.04 -19.11 -5.55
N SER A 133 -37.80 -18.05 -5.32
CA SER A 133 -39.00 -17.63 -6.09
C SER A 133 -39.71 -16.49 -5.35
N GLU A 134 -39.75 -15.33 -6.00
CA GLU A 134 -40.47 -14.11 -5.61
C GLU A 134 -41.99 -14.31 -5.45
N PRO A 135 -42.67 -13.31 -4.87
CA PRO A 135 -43.83 -12.75 -5.56
C PRO A 135 -43.73 -11.23 -5.76
N SER A 136 -43.91 -10.85 -7.04
CA SER A 136 -44.19 -9.51 -7.57
C SER A 136 -45.55 -8.97 -7.02
N THR A 137 -45.94 -7.69 -7.00
CA THR A 137 -45.93 -6.60 -8.01
C THR A 137 -46.46 -5.29 -7.39
N LEU A 138 -46.02 -4.10 -7.85
CA LEU A 138 -46.88 -3.00 -8.35
C LEU A 138 -46.13 -2.09 -9.37
N HIS A 139 -46.52 -2.24 -10.65
CA HIS A 139 -46.59 -1.31 -11.81
C HIS A 139 -45.64 -0.08 -11.97
N VAL A 140 -44.68 -0.01 -12.93
CA VAL A 140 -44.72 0.39 -14.39
C VAL A 140 -44.38 1.91 -14.62
N PRO A 141 -43.65 2.35 -15.70
CA PRO A 141 -43.52 1.74 -17.03
C PRO A 141 -42.11 1.52 -17.64
N SER A 142 -42.11 0.55 -18.57
CA SER A 142 -41.32 0.34 -19.81
C SER A 142 -39.97 1.07 -19.93
N ASP A 143 -38.85 0.37 -20.12
CA ASP A 143 -38.59 -0.55 -21.23
C ASP A 143 -37.92 -1.88 -20.80
N LYS A 144 -38.34 -2.99 -21.43
CA LYS A 144 -37.79 -4.34 -21.20
C LYS A 144 -36.44 -4.51 -21.91
N PRO A 145 -35.51 -5.33 -21.38
CA PRO A 145 -35.52 -6.73 -21.83
C PRO A 145 -35.40 -7.78 -20.71
N ASN A 146 -35.88 -8.99 -21.07
CA ASN A 146 -36.01 -10.22 -20.29
C ASN A 146 -34.72 -10.68 -19.56
N SER A 147 -34.83 -10.86 -18.24
CA SER A 147 -33.94 -11.69 -17.44
C SER A 147 -34.48 -13.14 -17.38
N ASN A 148 -34.20 -13.89 -18.43
CA ASN A 148 -33.93 -15.32 -18.32
C ASN A 148 -32.53 -15.55 -18.89
N GLN A 149 -31.53 -14.89 -18.30
CA GLN A 149 -30.14 -15.09 -18.69
C GLN A 149 -29.50 -16.06 -17.71
N ARG A 150 -29.46 -17.33 -18.11
CA ARG A 150 -28.27 -18.17 -17.93
C ARG A 150 -27.07 -17.24 -18.11
N LEU A 151 -26.37 -16.85 -17.04
CA LEU A 151 -25.33 -15.80 -17.03
C LEU A 151 -24.44 -15.94 -18.27
N THR A 152 -24.81 -15.21 -19.33
CA THR A 152 -24.16 -15.31 -20.62
C THR A 152 -22.86 -14.53 -20.52
N PRO A 153 -21.81 -14.92 -21.27
CA PRO A 153 -20.66 -14.06 -21.46
C PRO A 153 -21.15 -12.65 -21.82
N ILE A 154 -20.81 -11.64 -21.02
CA ILE A 154 -21.05 -10.25 -21.40
C ILE A 154 -20.13 -10.02 -22.59
N LYS A 155 -20.75 -9.95 -23.77
CA LYS A 155 -20.05 -9.96 -25.04
C LYS A 155 -19.51 -8.56 -25.32
N ASN A 156 -18.34 -8.28 -24.78
CA ASN A 156 -17.50 -7.23 -25.32
C ASN A 156 -16.98 -7.72 -26.68
N GLU A 157 -17.27 -7.01 -27.76
CA GLU A 157 -16.86 -7.41 -29.13
C GLU A 157 -15.33 -7.52 -29.29
N PHE A 158 -14.57 -6.92 -28.37
CA PHE A 158 -13.12 -7.03 -28.34
C PHE A 158 -12.65 -8.23 -27.50
N HIS A 159 -13.27 -8.51 -26.35
CA HIS A 159 -12.75 -9.46 -25.34
C HIS A 159 -13.73 -10.59 -24.98
N ASP A 160 -13.21 -11.80 -24.81
CA ASP A 160 -13.98 -12.96 -24.32
C ASP A 160 -13.96 -13.02 -22.78
N PHE A 161 -14.85 -12.25 -22.14
CA PHE A 161 -14.93 -12.14 -20.68
C PHE A 161 -15.77 -13.27 -20.05
N ARG A 162 -15.22 -13.87 -19.00
CA ARG A 162 -15.88 -14.87 -18.15
C ARG A 162 -15.91 -14.42 -16.70
N ILE A 163 -16.98 -14.76 -16.00
CA ILE A 163 -17.07 -14.52 -14.57
C ILE A 163 -16.03 -15.36 -13.84
N ASN A 164 -15.28 -14.77 -12.92
CA ASN A 164 -14.21 -15.46 -12.20
C ASN A 164 -14.17 -15.10 -10.72
N SER A 165 -13.70 -16.03 -9.89
CA SER A 165 -13.38 -15.80 -8.49
C SER A 165 -11.88 -15.66 -8.32
N PHE A 166 -11.42 -14.57 -7.73
CA PHE A 166 -9.99 -14.31 -7.52
C PHE A 166 -9.60 -14.68 -6.09
N SER A 167 -8.49 -15.43 -5.94
CA SER A 167 -7.96 -15.87 -4.65
C SER A 167 -7.16 -14.79 -3.90
N SER A 168 -6.92 -13.65 -4.54
CA SER A 168 -6.25 -12.47 -4.00
C SER A 168 -6.99 -11.21 -4.45
N PRO A 169 -6.91 -10.08 -3.70
CA PRO A 169 -7.48 -8.82 -4.15
C PRO A 169 -6.95 -8.44 -5.54
N CYS A 170 -7.85 -8.26 -6.51
CA CYS A 170 -7.51 -7.86 -7.87
C CYS A 170 -8.05 -6.45 -8.14
N THR A 171 -7.39 -5.72 -9.04
CA THR A 171 -7.86 -4.41 -9.51
C THR A 171 -8.47 -4.50 -10.90
N CYS A 172 -9.49 -3.69 -11.14
CA CYS A 172 -10.11 -3.57 -12.45
C CYS A 172 -9.20 -2.76 -13.38
N HIS A 173 -8.94 -3.28 -14.58
CA HIS A 173 -8.08 -2.62 -15.58
C HIS A 173 -8.72 -1.38 -16.21
N TYR A 174 -10.03 -1.17 -16.03
CA TYR A 174 -10.74 0.01 -16.52
C TYR A 174 -10.74 1.14 -15.49
N CYS A 175 -11.29 0.89 -14.30
CA CYS A 175 -11.46 1.93 -13.27
C CYS A 175 -10.32 1.96 -12.22
N HIS A 176 -9.39 1.00 -12.27
CA HIS A 176 -8.26 0.86 -11.34
C HIS A 176 -8.63 0.62 -9.87
N ASN A 177 -9.92 0.46 -9.56
CA ASN A 177 -10.39 0.12 -8.22
C ASN A 177 -10.36 -1.39 -7.97
N VAL A 178 -10.28 -1.77 -6.69
CA VAL A 178 -10.26 -3.18 -6.26
C VAL A 178 -11.62 -3.85 -6.53
N LEU A 179 -11.60 -5.11 -6.94
CA LEU A 179 -12.77 -5.97 -7.05
C LEU A 179 -13.19 -6.42 -5.65
N ILE A 180 -14.42 -6.08 -5.26
CA ILE A 180 -14.94 -6.34 -3.92
C ILE A 180 -15.82 -7.59 -3.94
N GLY A 181 -15.66 -8.48 -2.96
CA GLY A 181 -16.50 -9.67 -2.77
C GLY A 181 -15.70 -10.95 -2.47
N ILE A 182 -16.41 -12.00 -2.05
CA ILE A 182 -15.80 -13.31 -1.70
C ILE A 182 -15.68 -14.22 -2.93
N ILE A 183 -16.67 -14.19 -3.82
CA ILE A 183 -16.72 -15.00 -5.05
C ILE A 183 -17.23 -14.15 -6.19
N ARG A 184 -16.90 -14.54 -7.43
CA ARG A 184 -17.39 -13.90 -8.66
C ARG A 184 -17.22 -12.37 -8.63
N GLN A 185 -16.09 -11.90 -8.09
CA GLN A 185 -15.87 -10.47 -7.85
C GLN A 185 -15.76 -9.65 -9.14
N GLY A 186 -15.56 -10.32 -10.28
CA GLY A 186 -15.59 -9.68 -11.58
C GLY A 186 -15.38 -10.65 -12.72
N PHE A 187 -14.98 -10.06 -13.85
CA PHE A 187 -14.78 -10.75 -15.12
C PHE A 187 -13.30 -10.80 -15.46
N PHE A 188 -12.91 -11.90 -16.11
CA PHE A 188 -11.57 -12.17 -16.60
C PHE A 188 -11.66 -12.52 -18.08
N CYS A 189 -10.83 -11.91 -18.92
CA CYS A 189 -10.75 -12.30 -20.32
C CYS A 189 -9.83 -13.50 -20.49
N GLU A 190 -10.35 -14.61 -21.03
CA GLU A 190 -9.60 -15.86 -21.22
C GLU A 190 -8.44 -15.74 -22.22
N ARG A 191 -8.42 -14.68 -23.05
CA ARG A 191 -7.41 -14.47 -24.10
C ARG A 191 -6.25 -13.56 -23.67
N CYS A 192 -6.56 -12.46 -22.98
CA CYS A 192 -5.59 -11.40 -22.68
C CYS A 192 -5.40 -11.17 -21.17
N GLU A 193 -6.11 -11.91 -20.32
CA GLU A 193 -6.05 -11.84 -18.86
C GLU A 193 -6.48 -10.49 -18.25
N VAL A 194 -7.20 -9.66 -19.02
CA VAL A 194 -7.78 -8.41 -18.51
C VAL A 194 -8.85 -8.73 -17.47
N ILE A 195 -8.78 -8.05 -16.33
CA ILE A 195 -9.73 -8.19 -15.21
C ILE A 195 -10.58 -6.93 -15.10
N CYS A 196 -11.90 -7.06 -15.03
CA CYS A 196 -12.83 -5.93 -14.90
C CYS A 196 -13.99 -6.19 -13.93
N HIS A 197 -14.55 -5.12 -13.35
CA HIS A 197 -15.86 -5.20 -12.68
C HIS A 197 -16.97 -5.51 -13.69
N PRO A 198 -18.10 -6.07 -13.25
CA PRO A 198 -19.29 -6.26 -14.07
C PRO A 198 -19.68 -4.98 -14.86
N ASP A 199 -19.77 -3.85 -14.16
CA ASP A 199 -20.16 -2.55 -14.75
C ASP A 199 -19.08 -1.91 -15.63
N CYS A 200 -17.86 -2.47 -15.61
CA CYS A 200 -16.73 -1.97 -16.39
C CYS A 200 -16.53 -2.76 -17.68
N VAL A 201 -17.10 -3.97 -17.81
CA VAL A 201 -16.87 -4.86 -18.96
C VAL A 201 -17.23 -4.18 -20.28
N GLU A 202 -18.37 -3.50 -20.33
CA GLU A 202 -18.88 -2.83 -21.54
C GLU A 202 -18.08 -1.57 -21.91
N LYS A 203 -17.37 -0.98 -20.94
CA LYS A 203 -16.62 0.27 -21.13
C LYS A 203 -15.19 0.03 -21.64
N VAL A 204 -14.73 -1.22 -21.63
CA VAL A 204 -13.40 -1.57 -22.15
C VAL A 204 -13.41 -1.55 -23.67
N GLN A 205 -12.83 -0.51 -24.26
CA GLN A 205 -12.67 -0.36 -25.72
C GLN A 205 -11.28 -0.76 -26.23
N ILE A 206 -10.39 -1.20 -25.34
CA ILE A 206 -9.04 -1.61 -25.69
C ILE A 206 -9.14 -2.91 -26.50
N PRO A 207 -8.45 -3.07 -27.65
CA PRO A 207 -8.45 -4.33 -28.40
C PRO A 207 -7.93 -5.51 -27.57
N CYS A 208 -8.52 -6.69 -27.73
CA CYS A 208 -8.00 -7.91 -27.09
C CYS A 208 -6.76 -8.41 -27.82
N GLU A 209 -5.60 -8.09 -27.26
CA GLU A 209 -4.34 -8.68 -27.69
C GLU A 209 -4.10 -9.97 -26.91
N PRO A 210 -4.02 -11.15 -27.57
CA PRO A 210 -3.74 -12.40 -26.89
C PRO A 210 -2.41 -12.30 -26.13
N SER A 211 -2.36 -12.86 -24.92
CA SER A 211 -1.20 -12.85 -24.02
C SER A 211 0.00 -13.70 -24.54
N ASN A 212 0.19 -13.80 -25.86
CA ASN A 212 1.46 -14.26 -26.45
C ASN A 212 2.61 -13.31 -26.13
N LYS A 213 2.30 -12.08 -25.70
CA LYS A 213 3.24 -11.24 -24.98
C LYS A 213 3.26 -11.72 -23.53
N ARG A 214 4.12 -12.71 -23.21
CA ARG A 214 4.63 -12.82 -21.83
C ARG A 214 4.95 -11.40 -21.39
N ARG A 215 4.27 -10.88 -20.35
CA ARG A 215 4.47 -9.51 -19.85
C ARG A 215 5.97 -9.24 -19.89
N LYS A 216 6.44 -8.34 -20.78
CA LYS A 216 7.87 -8.21 -21.06
C LYS A 216 8.57 -7.88 -19.75
N LEU A 217 9.22 -8.86 -19.16
CA LEU A 217 9.90 -8.72 -17.89
C LEU A 217 10.93 -7.61 -18.04
N LYS A 218 10.89 -6.66 -17.10
CA LYS A 218 11.81 -5.53 -17.13
C LYS A 218 13.10 -5.97 -16.46
N GLN A 219 14.20 -5.82 -17.20
CA GLN A 219 15.51 -6.17 -16.70
C GLN A 219 16.11 -4.96 -16.01
N ILE A 220 16.43 -5.09 -14.73
CA ILE A 220 17.10 -4.05 -13.94
C ILE A 220 18.49 -4.59 -13.55
N PRO A 221 19.58 -3.81 -13.68
CA PRO A 221 20.90 -4.25 -13.27
C PRO A 221 20.94 -4.57 -11.78
N LYS A 222 21.65 -5.63 -11.38
CA LYS A 222 21.89 -5.91 -9.95
C LYS A 222 22.71 -4.79 -9.31
N THR A 223 22.65 -4.67 -7.98
CA THR A 223 23.29 -3.59 -7.17
C THR A 223 24.82 -3.49 -7.30
N GLY A 224 25.49 -4.40 -8.03
CA GLY A 224 26.91 -4.29 -8.40
C GLY A 224 27.16 -3.96 -9.88
N GLY A 225 26.15 -3.43 -10.57
CA GLY A 225 26.21 -3.06 -11.98
C GLY A 225 25.97 -4.23 -12.95
N ILE A 226 25.95 -3.90 -14.25
CA ILE A 226 25.58 -4.81 -15.35
C ILE A 226 26.40 -6.11 -15.35
N ARG A 227 27.67 -6.06 -14.94
CA ARG A 227 28.56 -7.24 -14.90
C ARG A 227 28.14 -8.31 -13.89
N LYS A 228 27.38 -7.94 -12.84
CA LYS A 228 26.84 -8.91 -11.86
C LYS A 228 25.55 -9.59 -12.35
N GLY A 229 25.04 -9.18 -13.51
CA GLY A 229 23.83 -9.72 -14.12
C GLY A 229 22.59 -8.83 -13.95
N TRP A 230 21.46 -9.33 -14.44
CA TRP A 230 20.18 -8.63 -14.47
C TRP A 230 19.16 -9.36 -13.61
N ASN A 231 18.36 -8.60 -12.87
CA ASN A 231 17.15 -9.13 -12.22
C ASN A 231 15.97 -8.94 -13.16
N GLN A 232 15.08 -9.94 -13.19
CA GLN A 232 13.85 -9.88 -13.96
C GLN A 232 12.70 -9.44 -13.05
N TYR A 233 12.13 -8.29 -13.35
CA TYR A 233 11.01 -7.76 -12.60
C TYR A 233 9.72 -7.81 -13.40
N GLN A 234 8.65 -8.21 -12.74
CA GLN A 234 7.31 -7.81 -13.13
C GLN A 234 6.95 -6.52 -12.40
N ILE A 235 6.49 -5.52 -13.15
CA ILE A 235 6.10 -4.23 -12.60
C ILE A 235 4.58 -4.12 -12.69
N LEU A 236 3.94 -3.83 -11.56
CA LEU A 236 2.52 -3.49 -11.50
C LEU A 236 2.39 -2.00 -11.19
N PHE A 237 1.47 -1.34 -11.90
CA PHE A 237 1.17 0.07 -11.71
C PHE A 237 -0.19 0.22 -11.04
N PHE A 238 -0.26 0.96 -9.94
CA PHE A 238 -1.46 1.22 -9.16
C PHE A 238 -1.57 2.71 -8.84
N GLN A 239 -2.42 3.44 -9.57
CA GLN A 239 -2.70 4.86 -9.37
C GLN A 239 -1.44 5.75 -9.37
N THR A 240 -0.75 5.85 -8.23
CA THR A 240 0.48 6.61 -8.03
C THR A 240 1.64 5.74 -7.54
N LYS A 241 1.56 4.41 -7.59
CA LYS A 241 2.64 3.51 -7.14
C LYS A 241 3.05 2.52 -8.23
N LEU A 242 4.35 2.28 -8.34
CA LEU A 242 4.93 1.17 -9.12
C LEU A 242 5.46 0.12 -8.15
N LEU A 243 4.96 -1.11 -8.27
CA LEU A 243 5.38 -2.25 -7.46
C LEU A 243 6.21 -3.19 -8.32
N PHE A 244 7.43 -3.49 -7.88
CA PHE A 244 8.38 -4.35 -8.57
C PHE A 244 8.44 -5.69 -7.85
N TYR A 245 8.15 -6.76 -8.56
CA TYR A 245 8.26 -8.14 -8.07
C TYR A 245 9.46 -8.80 -8.70
N ASP A 246 10.46 -9.15 -7.89
CA ASP A 246 11.64 -9.88 -8.35
C ASP A 246 11.25 -11.33 -8.66
N LEU A 247 11.38 -11.73 -9.92
CA LEU A 247 11.07 -13.07 -10.40
C LEU A 247 12.32 -13.95 -10.54
N SER A 248 13.48 -13.47 -10.08
CA SER A 248 14.76 -14.20 -10.24
C SER A 248 14.76 -15.56 -9.53
N ASN A 249 13.93 -15.75 -8.49
CA ASN A 249 13.93 -16.94 -7.65
C ASN A 249 12.58 -17.69 -7.55
N ASN A 250 11.47 -17.16 -8.06
CA ASN A 250 10.14 -17.78 -7.86
C ASN A 250 9.15 -17.51 -9.00
N THR A 251 8.42 -18.55 -9.42
CA THR A 251 7.47 -18.50 -10.54
C THR A 251 6.03 -18.15 -10.12
N ASN A 252 5.72 -18.16 -8.83
CA ASN A 252 4.35 -17.94 -8.35
C ASN A 252 4.19 -16.56 -7.69
N ILE A 253 3.71 -15.59 -8.49
CA ILE A 253 3.55 -14.18 -8.11
C ILE A 253 2.53 -13.97 -7.00
N ALA A 254 1.54 -14.86 -6.86
CA ALA A 254 0.43 -14.71 -5.91
C ALA A 254 0.86 -14.76 -4.44
N LYS A 255 2.11 -15.15 -4.15
CA LYS A 255 2.68 -15.19 -2.78
C LYS A 255 3.89 -14.28 -2.60
N LEU A 256 4.28 -13.51 -3.62
CA LEU A 256 5.44 -12.63 -3.53
C LEU A 256 5.03 -11.27 -2.97
N GLU A 257 5.80 -10.74 -2.03
CA GLU A 257 5.74 -9.33 -1.65
C GLU A 257 6.52 -8.48 -2.66
N PRO A 258 6.13 -7.20 -2.86
CA PRO A 258 6.87 -6.31 -3.74
C PRO A 258 8.28 -6.06 -3.19
N SER A 259 9.29 -6.37 -3.99
CA SER A 259 10.70 -6.12 -3.66
C SER A 259 11.08 -4.63 -3.64
N LEU A 260 10.34 -3.81 -4.38
CA LEU A 260 10.49 -2.36 -4.41
C LEU A 260 9.13 -1.73 -4.71
N ILE A 261 8.81 -0.66 -4.00
CA ILE A 261 7.62 0.17 -4.25
C ILE A 261 8.12 1.58 -4.50
N ILE A 262 7.81 2.13 -5.68
CA ILE A 262 8.08 3.53 -6.02
C ILE A 262 6.76 4.28 -5.95
N ASP A 263 6.73 5.34 -5.13
CA ASP A 263 5.58 6.24 -5.05
C ASP A 263 5.80 7.45 -5.98
N LEU A 264 5.02 7.49 -7.05
CA LEU A 264 4.98 8.56 -8.05
C LEU A 264 4.23 9.81 -7.57
N SER A 265 3.44 9.73 -6.49
CA SER A 265 2.83 10.91 -5.87
C SER A 265 3.75 11.64 -4.89
N ASN A 266 4.93 11.08 -4.64
CA ASN A 266 5.92 11.76 -3.83
C ASN A 266 6.48 12.96 -4.59
N ASP A 267 6.33 14.16 -4.02
CA ASP A 267 6.84 15.41 -4.61
C ASP A 267 8.36 15.42 -4.80
N THR A 268 9.08 14.51 -4.13
CA THR A 268 10.54 14.32 -4.31
C THR A 268 10.91 13.34 -5.42
N PHE A 269 9.93 12.65 -6.01
CA PHE A 269 10.15 11.72 -7.12
C PHE A 269 10.26 12.50 -8.44
N HIS A 270 11.44 12.49 -9.04
CA HIS A 270 11.70 13.17 -10.31
C HIS A 270 12.47 12.27 -11.26
N VAL A 271 12.10 12.32 -12.54
CA VAL A 271 12.76 11.57 -13.60
C VAL A 271 13.42 12.55 -14.55
N CYS A 272 14.74 12.44 -14.73
CA CYS A 272 15.52 13.30 -15.60
C CYS A 272 16.27 12.47 -16.65
N PRO A 273 16.34 12.92 -17.92
CA PRO A 273 17.20 12.28 -18.91
C PRO A 273 18.66 12.42 -18.51
N ILE A 274 19.48 11.42 -18.83
CA ILE A 274 20.91 11.46 -18.54
C ILE A 274 21.71 11.94 -19.75
N THR A 275 22.86 12.56 -19.49
CA THR A 275 23.82 12.92 -20.53
C THR A 275 24.79 11.74 -20.80
N PRO A 276 25.55 11.76 -21.91
CA PRO A 276 26.59 10.77 -22.15
C PRO A 276 27.67 10.71 -21.07
N GLU A 277 27.89 11.81 -20.35
CA GLU A 277 28.87 11.92 -19.27
C GLU A 277 28.41 11.19 -18.01
N ASP A 278 27.09 11.15 -17.79
CA ASP A 278 26.46 10.44 -16.66
C ASP A 278 26.46 8.90 -16.85
N ALA A 279 26.77 8.41 -18.05
CA ALA A 279 26.55 7.03 -18.48
C ALA A 279 27.86 6.30 -18.87
N ILE A 280 28.78 6.12 -17.91
CA ILE A 280 30.17 5.64 -18.13
C ILE A 280 30.27 4.31 -18.91
N HIS A 281 29.23 3.48 -18.90
CA HIS A 281 29.21 2.16 -19.57
C HIS A 281 28.07 1.96 -20.58
N ALA A 282 27.28 2.99 -20.87
CA ALA A 282 26.16 2.89 -21.81
C ALA A 282 26.61 3.14 -23.25
N LYS A 283 26.10 2.37 -24.22
CA LYS A 283 26.35 2.67 -25.63
C LYS A 283 25.60 3.95 -26.01
N LYS A 284 26.15 4.75 -26.93
CA LYS A 284 25.58 6.03 -27.33
C LYS A 284 24.10 5.97 -27.77
N LYS A 285 23.70 4.86 -28.39
CA LYS A 285 22.31 4.60 -28.82
C LYS A 285 21.34 4.26 -27.67
N ASP A 286 21.86 3.84 -26.52
CA ASP A 286 21.06 3.40 -25.37
C ASP A 286 20.84 4.55 -24.38
N ILE A 287 21.64 5.63 -24.45
CA ILE A 287 21.58 6.80 -23.55
C ILE A 287 20.19 7.44 -23.53
N SER A 288 19.53 7.57 -24.69
CA SER A 288 18.19 8.17 -24.78
C SER A 288 17.10 7.37 -24.07
N ASN A 289 17.39 6.13 -23.68
CA ASN A 289 16.47 5.22 -23.01
C ASN A 289 16.80 5.04 -21.53
N ILE A 290 17.78 5.77 -20.99
CA ILE A 290 18.18 5.71 -19.59
C ILE A 290 17.73 7.01 -18.91
N PHE A 291 17.16 6.86 -17.72
CA PHE A 291 16.70 7.98 -16.91
C PHE A 291 17.30 7.88 -15.52
N LYS A 292 17.62 9.03 -14.96
CA LYS A 292 17.90 9.18 -13.53
C LYS A 292 16.57 9.36 -12.81
N VAL A 293 16.38 8.58 -11.77
CA VAL A 293 15.20 8.54 -10.90
C VAL A 293 15.66 8.84 -9.48
#